data_AF-A0A371JLF1-F1
#
_entry.id   AF-A0A371JLF1-F1
#
_cell.length_a   1.000
_cell.length_b   1.000
_cell.length_c   1.000
_cell.angle_alpha   90.00
_cell.angle_beta   90.00
_cell.angle_gamma   90.00
#
_symmetry.space_group_name_H-M   'P 1'
#
loop_
_entity.id
_entity.type
_entity.pdbx_description
1 polymer ?
#
loop_
_entity_poly.entity_id
_entity_poly.type
_entity_poly.pdbx_seq_one_letter_code
_entity_poly.pdbx_strand_id
1 'polypeptide(L)'
;MNVTMEYILSANKEAMDLFNSSEQALLDSSSFDFMVYRFTGKSEVLKDLEEWDFNVPISKSSYMLLYSNLCRKLRDNFNNQ
;
A
#
# COMPACT_ATOMS: atom_id res chain seq x y z
N MET A 1 27.05 1.53 8.79
CA MET A 1 26.13 2.21 7.86
C MET A 1 24.75 2.23 8.50
N ASN A 2 24.15 3.40 8.70
CA ASN A 2 22.75 3.47 9.12
C ASN A 2 21.90 3.12 7.89
N VAL A 3 21.17 2.02 7.97
CA VAL A 3 20.22 1.61 6.93
C VAL A 3 18.91 2.34 7.22
N THR A 4 18.53 3.26 6.34
CA THR A 4 17.25 3.98 6.44
C THR A 4 16.17 3.14 5.77
N MET A 5 15.10 2.86 6.49
CA MET A 5 13.92 2.19 5.94
C MET A 5 13.04 3.21 5.23
N GLU A 6 12.60 2.86 4.01
CA GLU A 6 11.67 3.62 3.20
C GLU A 6 10.34 2.86 3.04
N TYR A 7 9.27 3.62 2.83
CA TYR A 7 7.91 3.10 2.70
C TYR A 7 7.17 3.78 1.55
N ILE A 8 6.52 3.00 0.69
CA ILE A 8 5.72 3.50 -0.43
C ILE A 8 4.35 2.82 -0.42
N LEU A 9 3.32 3.60 -0.76
CA LEU A 9 2.03 3.12 -1.24
C LEU A 9 2.04 3.15 -2.77
N SER A 10 1.72 2.02 -3.37
CA SER A 10 1.44 1.91 -4.80
C SER A 10 -0.03 1.57 -4.99
N ALA A 11 -0.71 2.21 -5.93
CA ALA A 11 -2.14 1.99 -6.12
C ALA A 11 -2.59 2.34 -7.53
N ASN A 12 -3.68 1.71 -7.97
CA ASN A 12 -4.39 2.13 -9.17
C ASN A 12 -5.28 3.33 -8.87
N LYS A 13 -5.77 3.97 -9.94
CA LYS A 13 -6.50 5.24 -9.86
C LYS A 13 -7.55 5.32 -8.75
N GLU A 14 -8.46 4.36 -8.64
CA GLU A 14 -9.56 4.41 -7.66
C GLU A 14 -9.05 4.37 -6.20
N ALA A 15 -8.13 3.45 -5.89
CA ALA A 15 -7.54 3.35 -4.57
C ALA A 15 -6.67 4.56 -4.21
N MET A 16 -5.99 5.15 -5.20
CA MET A 16 -5.23 6.39 -5.02
C MET A 16 -6.15 7.59 -4.77
N ASP A 17 -7.26 7.69 -5.50
CA ASP A 17 -8.27 8.74 -5.30
C ASP A 17 -8.89 8.64 -3.89
N LEU A 18 -9.13 7.43 -3.37
CA LEU A 18 -9.55 7.19 -1.98
C LEU A 18 -8.48 7.64 -0.97
N PHE A 19 -7.23 7.24 -1.15
CA PHE A 19 -6.14 7.62 -0.25
C PHE A 19 -5.93 9.14 -0.20
N ASN A 20 -6.00 9.81 -1.36
CA ASN A 20 -5.91 11.26 -1.48
C ASN A 20 -7.09 11.97 -0.80
N SER A 21 -8.27 11.36 -0.75
CA SER A 21 -9.39 11.86 0.05
C SER A 21 -9.10 11.69 1.55
N SER A 22 -8.75 10.47 1.98
CA SER A 22 -8.16 10.20 3.29
C SER A 22 -7.64 8.76 3.38
N GLU A 23 -6.63 8.52 4.23
CA GLU A 23 -6.19 7.15 4.54
C GLU A 23 -7.34 6.28 5.05
N GLN A 24 -8.22 6.83 5.90
CA GLN A 24 -9.39 6.13 6.43
C GLN A 24 -10.38 5.69 5.34
N ALA A 25 -10.60 6.52 4.31
CA ALA A 25 -11.46 6.16 3.19
C ALA A 25 -10.94 4.93 2.43
N LEU A 26 -9.63 4.83 2.21
CA LEU A 26 -9.04 3.62 1.61
C LEU A 26 -9.17 2.40 2.54
N LEU A 27 -8.94 2.57 3.84
CA LEU A 27 -9.06 1.49 4.83
C LEU A 27 -10.47 0.91 4.93
N ASP A 28 -11.50 1.77 4.86
CA ASP A 28 -12.91 1.39 4.97
C ASP A 28 -13.52 0.91 3.65
N SER A 29 -12.85 1.18 2.52
CA SER A 29 -13.30 0.71 1.20
C SER A 29 -13.23 -0.81 1.06
N SER A 30 -13.87 -1.36 0.02
CA SER A 30 -13.65 -2.74 -0.42
C SER A 30 -12.51 -2.87 -1.43
N SER A 31 -11.77 -1.80 -1.73
CA SER A 31 -10.70 -1.84 -2.75
C SER A 31 -9.52 -2.68 -2.27
N PHE A 32 -8.98 -3.46 -3.20
CA PHE A 32 -7.74 -4.24 -3.11
C PHE A 32 -6.65 -3.69 -4.03
N ASP A 33 -6.94 -2.62 -4.78
CA ASP A 33 -6.08 -2.10 -5.85
C ASP A 33 -4.97 -1.20 -5.31
N PHE A 34 -4.32 -1.66 -4.25
CA PHE A 34 -3.14 -1.04 -3.67
C PHE A 34 -2.21 -2.07 -3.05
N MET A 35 -0.94 -1.70 -2.96
CA MET A 35 0.11 -2.44 -2.26
C MET A 35 0.99 -1.47 -1.48
N VAL A 36 1.60 -1.94 -0.41
CA VAL A 36 2.56 -1.16 0.35
C VAL A 36 3.89 -1.88 0.47
N TYR A 37 4.97 -1.14 0.26
CA TYR A 37 6.32 -1.66 0.22
C TYR A 37 7.15 -1.09 1.37
N ARG A 38 8.05 -1.93 1.90
CA ARG A 38 9.11 -1.55 2.84
C ARG A 38 10.43 -2.05 2.29
N PHE A 39 11.38 -1.14 2.07
CA PHE A 39 12.67 -1.46 1.46
C PHE A 39 13.78 -0.56 2.02
N THR A 40 15.03 -0.92 1.73
CA THR A 40 16.20 -0.15 2.15
C THR A 40 16.91 0.52 0.97
N GLY A 41 16.63 0.07 -0.26
CA GLY A 41 16.94 0.77 -1.50
C GLY A 41 15.87 0.53 -2.55
N LYS A 42 15.49 1.58 -3.28
CA LYS A 42 14.41 1.56 -4.28
C LYS A 42 14.57 0.49 -5.36
N SER A 43 15.80 0.07 -5.66
CA SER A 43 16.09 -1.01 -6.61
C SER A 43 15.49 -2.37 -6.20
N GLU A 44 15.22 -2.59 -4.91
CA GLU A 44 14.59 -3.82 -4.40
C GLU A 44 13.15 -4.00 -4.90
N VAL A 45 12.45 -2.89 -5.17
CA VAL A 45 11.01 -2.89 -5.47
C VAL A 45 10.67 -2.28 -6.82
N LEU A 46 11.66 -1.78 -7.58
CA LEU A 46 11.43 -0.97 -8.78
C LEU A 46 10.50 -1.66 -9.80
N LYS A 47 10.70 -2.95 -10.05
CA LYS A 47 9.86 -3.72 -10.99
C LYS A 47 8.41 -3.81 -10.50
N ASP A 48 8.22 -4.04 -9.20
CA ASP A 48 6.89 -4.12 -8.62
C ASP A 48 6.18 -2.76 -8.67
N LEU A 49 6.92 -1.66 -8.44
CA LEU A 49 6.36 -0.30 -8.52
C LEU A 49 5.89 0.07 -9.94
N GLU A 50 6.48 -0.51 -10.98
CA GLU A 50 6.11 -0.28 -12.38
C GLU A 50 4.78 -0.95 -12.77
N GLU A 51 4.28 -1.89 -11.96
CA GLU A 51 2.98 -2.54 -12.18
C GLU A 51 1.79 -1.67 -11.75
N TRP A 52 2.04 -0.56 -11.05
CA TRP A 52 1.02 0.32 -10.49
C TRP A 52 1.00 1.69 -11.17
N ASP A 53 -0.20 2.26 -11.33
CA ASP A 53 -0.37 3.60 -11.92
C ASP A 53 0.31 4.71 -11.10
N PHE A 54 0.23 4.63 -9.77
CA PHE A 54 0.69 5.67 -8.85
C PHE A 54 1.56 5.09 -7.74
N ASN A 55 2.60 5.85 -7.37
CA ASN A 55 3.54 5.49 -6.31
C ASN A 55 3.81 6.73 -5.44
N VAL A 56 3.46 6.67 -4.14
CA VAL A 56 3.63 7.79 -3.21
C VAL A 56 4.40 7.37 -1.96
N PRO A 57 5.40 8.14 -1.50
CA PRO A 57 6.05 7.91 -0.21
C PRO A 57 5.06 8.04 0.94
N ILE A 58 5.16 7.15 1.93
CA ILE A 58 4.29 7.16 3.11
C ILE A 58 5.10 7.04 4.40
N SER A 59 4.43 7.30 5.54
CA SER A 59 5.02 7.09 6.86
C SER A 59 5.06 5.60 7.24
N LYS A 60 5.93 5.22 8.18
CA LYS A 60 5.93 3.87 8.77
C LYS A 60 4.58 3.51 9.40
N SER A 61 3.91 4.48 10.03
CA SER A 61 2.57 4.27 10.63
C SER A 61 1.53 3.95 9.55
N SER A 62 1.52 4.71 8.47
CA SER A 62 0.64 4.47 7.32
C SER A 62 0.89 3.10 6.69
N TYR A 63 2.16 2.72 6.51
CA TYR A 63 2.53 1.39 6.04
C TYR A 63 1.93 0.29 6.92
N MET A 64 2.10 0.39 8.25
CA MET A 64 1.60 -0.63 9.18
C MET A 64 0.07 -0.75 9.13
N LEU A 65 -0.65 0.37 9.03
CA LEU A 65 -2.10 0.40 8.94
C LEU A 65 -2.61 -0.20 7.64
N LEU A 66 -2.10 0.28 6.51
CA LEU A 66 -2.49 -0.15 5.17
C LEU A 66 -2.13 -1.62 4.92
N TYR A 67 -0.94 -2.07 5.34
CA TYR A 67 -0.53 -3.47 5.24
C TYR A 67 -1.47 -4.37 6.03
N SER A 68 -1.73 -4.04 7.30
CA SER A 68 -2.62 -4.83 8.16
C SER A 68 -4.04 -4.89 7.62
N ASN A 69 -4.52 -3.77 7.06
CA ASN A 69 -5.82 -3.68 6.42
C ASN A 69 -5.91 -4.56 5.17
N LEU A 70 -4.93 -4.49 4.27
CA LEU A 70 -4.89 -5.32 3.07
C LEU A 70 -4.85 -6.81 3.42
N CYS A 71 -4.03 -7.21 4.39
CA CYS A 71 -4.00 -8.58 4.89
C CYS A 71 -5.36 -9.04 5.45
N ARG A 72 -6.07 -8.17 6.19
CA ARG A 72 -7.41 -8.46 6.69
C ARG A 72 -8.41 -8.63 5.55
N LYS A 73 -8.45 -7.68 4.62
CA LYS A 73 -9.34 -7.72 3.44
C LYS A 73 -9.13 -9.00 2.64
N LEU A 74 -7.88 -9.37 2.36
CA LEU A 74 -7.55 -10.59 1.61
C LEU A 74 -8.03 -11.84 2.35
N ARG A 75 -7.77 -11.93 3.66
CA ARG A 75 -8.25 -13.03 4.51
C ARG A 75 -9.77 -13.16 4.47
N ASP A 76 -10.48 -12.04 4.65
CA ASP A 76 -11.94 -12.03 4.67
C ASP A 76 -12.49 -12.43 3.29
N ASN A 77 -11.87 -11.96 2.20
CA ASN A 77 -12.23 -12.36 0.84
C ASN A 77 -12.02 -13.87 0.61
N PHE A 78 -10.89 -14.45 1.05
CA PHE A 78 -10.65 -15.89 0.94
C PHE A 78 -11.61 -16.74 1.77
N ASN A 79 -12.03 -16.26 2.95
CA ASN A 79 -12.94 -17.02 3.83
C ASN A 79 -14.41 -16.96 3.40
N ASN A 80 -14.78 -15.99 2.57
CA ASN A 80 -16.15 -15.78 2.08
C ASN A 80 -16.38 -16.39 0.68
N GLN A 81 -15.41 -17.13 0.15
CA GLN A 81 -15.50 -17.91 -1.09
C GLN A 81 -15.81 -19.38 -0.80
#